data_AF-A0A9P8MB39-F1
#
_entry.id   AF-A0A9P8MB39-F1
#
_cell.length_a   1.000
_cell.length_b   1.000
_cell.length_c   1.000
_cell.angle_alpha   90.00
_cell.angle_beta   90.00
_cell.angle_gamma   90.00
#
_symmetry.space_group_name_H-M   'P 1'
#
loop_
_entity.id
_entity.type
_entity.pdbx_description
1 polymer ?
#
loop_
_entity_poly.entity_id
_entity_poly.type
_entity_poly.pdbx_seq_one_letter_code
_entity_poly.pdbx_strand_id
1 'polypeptide(L)'
;MGSSAKKKKEKQKDFQPSNPVGTIALLNKILPLVSDSSTPVRAQLLKLLQTLPRDEIKHSTEHASMYIRAGMTHLSADISNDSLAVMEWLLEVAGSELVNCPGGWVKTLGTFCAMMGWAVSSSNGGWTSATRTSMKAKDAQTLAKQITALSRFLQAGFADESSQVESSSQYWDVLYRVPRAPNSFEYLNLSGARRDEEGEMYSNRAARQEIFCKRFLDAISKGLDKAKKEGGATGRAAFSVEQVLKDGLADFEPSTAMDTQDLLDLW
;
A
#
# COMPACT_ATOMS: atom_id res chain seq x y z
N MET A 1 -51.28 45.29 6.49
CA MET A 1 -50.70 45.05 5.14
C MET A 1 -49.23 44.68 5.32
N GLY A 2 -48.94 43.38 5.37
CA GLY A 2 -47.59 42.86 5.62
C GLY A 2 -46.76 42.84 4.34
N SER A 3 -45.57 43.45 4.40
CA SER A 3 -44.62 43.51 3.29
C SER A 3 -43.81 42.21 3.22
N SER A 4 -44.08 41.37 2.22
CA SER A 4 -43.31 40.15 1.95
C SER A 4 -42.05 40.48 1.14
N ALA A 5 -40.92 40.56 1.84
CA ALA A 5 -39.60 40.59 1.21
C ALA A 5 -39.25 39.19 0.66
N LYS A 6 -39.28 39.05 -0.67
CA LYS A 6 -38.78 37.87 -1.39
C LYS A 6 -37.26 37.80 -1.26
N LYS A 7 -36.78 36.90 -0.39
CA LYS A 7 -35.35 36.57 -0.25
C LYS A 7 -34.90 35.75 -1.47
N LYS A 8 -34.12 36.37 -2.36
CA LYS A 8 -33.51 35.73 -3.54
C LYS A 8 -32.43 34.76 -3.04
N LYS A 9 -32.69 33.44 -3.10
CA LYS A 9 -31.67 32.40 -2.86
C LYS A 9 -30.70 32.42 -4.03
N GLU A 10 -29.55 33.03 -3.82
CA GLU A 10 -28.41 32.96 -4.72
C GLU A 10 -27.87 31.51 -4.65
N LYS A 11 -27.93 30.79 -5.78
CA LYS A 11 -27.30 29.47 -5.90
C LYS A 11 -25.79 29.68 -5.80
N GLN A 12 -25.22 29.32 -4.65
CA GLN A 12 -23.79 29.21 -4.47
C GLN A 12 -23.29 28.20 -5.52
N LYS A 13 -22.59 28.73 -6.53
CA LYS A 13 -21.99 27.94 -7.59
C LYS A 13 -20.79 27.28 -6.94
N ASP A 14 -20.88 25.99 -6.65
CA ASP A 14 -19.76 25.20 -6.15
C ASP A 14 -18.60 25.38 -7.14
N PHE A 15 -17.60 26.16 -6.76
CA PHE A 15 -16.34 26.21 -7.47
C PHE A 15 -15.69 24.86 -7.24
N GLN A 16 -15.92 23.91 -8.15
CA GLN A 16 -15.05 22.75 -8.23
C GLN A 16 -13.64 23.28 -8.47
N PRO A 17 -12.66 22.98 -7.59
CA PRO A 17 -11.29 23.35 -7.83
C PRO A 17 -10.84 22.65 -9.11
N SER A 18 -10.85 23.35 -10.23
CA SER A 18 -10.36 22.81 -11.49
C SER A 18 -8.84 22.81 -11.38
N ASN A 19 -8.21 21.65 -11.23
CA ASN A 19 -6.77 21.51 -11.41
C ASN A 19 -6.47 21.63 -12.91
N PRO A 20 -5.96 22.79 -13.40
CA PRO A 20 -5.82 23.01 -14.84
C PRO A 20 -4.71 22.15 -15.47
N VAL A 21 -3.80 21.62 -14.64
CA VAL A 21 -2.69 20.76 -15.07
C VAL A 21 -3.08 19.28 -15.02
N GLY A 22 -4.02 18.93 -14.14
CA GLY A 22 -4.43 17.55 -13.84
C GLY A 22 -3.49 16.87 -12.85
N THR A 23 -4.06 16.09 -11.91
CA THR A 23 -3.31 15.49 -10.80
C THR A 23 -2.25 14.50 -11.30
N ILE A 24 -2.55 13.71 -12.33
CA ILE A 24 -1.63 12.73 -12.92
C ILE A 24 -0.37 13.42 -13.47
N ALA A 25 -0.54 14.49 -14.25
CA ALA A 25 0.58 15.22 -14.84
C ALA A 25 1.47 15.86 -13.77
N LEU A 26 0.88 16.36 -12.69
CA LEU A 26 1.60 16.89 -11.54
C LEU A 26 2.37 15.77 -10.81
N LEU A 27 1.70 14.66 -10.48
CA LEU A 27 2.31 13.52 -9.77
C LEU A 27 3.54 12.98 -10.50
N ASN A 28 3.47 12.84 -11.84
CA ASN A 28 4.60 12.40 -12.67
C ASN A 28 5.86 13.27 -12.53
N LYS A 29 5.72 14.53 -12.09
CA LYS A 29 6.85 15.46 -11.90
C LYS A 29 7.33 15.53 -10.46
N ILE A 30 6.43 15.38 -9.48
CA ILE A 30 6.75 15.61 -8.08
C ILE A 30 7.09 14.33 -7.31
N LEU A 31 6.63 13.15 -7.74
CA LEU A 31 6.92 11.87 -7.08
C LEU A 31 8.42 11.54 -6.96
N PRO A 32 9.29 11.86 -7.94
CA PRO A 32 10.73 11.68 -7.77
C PRO A 32 11.32 12.43 -6.56
N LEU A 33 10.68 13.51 -6.11
CA LEU A 33 11.13 14.32 -4.97
C LEU A 33 10.93 13.62 -3.61
N VAL A 34 10.27 12.45 -3.57
CA VAL A 34 10.18 11.63 -2.35
C VAL A 34 11.57 11.28 -1.82
N SER A 35 12.53 11.07 -2.73
CA SER A 35 13.94 10.77 -2.40
C SER A 35 14.85 12.00 -2.45
N ASP A 36 14.29 13.21 -2.44
CA ASP A 36 15.11 14.43 -2.50
C ASP A 36 16.03 14.53 -1.27
N SER A 37 17.25 15.02 -1.47
CA SER A 37 18.23 15.17 -0.39
C SER A 37 17.82 16.18 0.69
N SER A 38 16.96 17.14 0.36
CA SER A 38 16.51 18.23 1.22
C SER A 38 15.27 17.86 2.04
N THR A 39 15.41 17.76 3.36
CA THR A 39 14.29 17.48 4.28
C THR A 39 13.13 18.49 4.13
N PRO A 40 13.36 19.81 4.00
CA PRO A 40 12.27 20.75 3.73
C PRO A 40 11.49 20.45 2.44
N VAL A 41 12.15 19.99 1.37
CA VAL A 41 11.48 19.64 0.11
C VAL A 41 10.55 18.45 0.32
N ARG A 42 11.04 17.37 0.94
CA ARG A 42 10.23 16.18 1.25
C ARG A 42 9.04 16.51 2.16
N ALA A 43 9.25 17.37 3.15
CA ALA A 43 8.18 17.80 4.05
C ALA A 43 7.09 18.63 3.35
N GLN A 44 7.47 19.54 2.44
CA GLN A 44 6.49 20.31 1.66
C GLN A 44 5.82 19.46 0.57
N LEU A 45 6.53 18.50 0.00
CA LEU A 45 5.97 17.52 -0.92
C LEU A 45 4.82 16.76 -0.27
N LEU A 46 5.02 16.21 0.93
CA LEU A 46 3.95 15.49 1.63
C LEU A 46 2.72 16.37 1.88
N LYS A 47 2.93 17.63 2.29
CA LYS A 47 1.83 18.58 2.45
C LYS A 47 1.11 18.86 1.13
N LEU A 48 1.84 19.03 0.04
CA LEU A 48 1.27 19.22 -1.29
C LEU A 48 0.44 17.99 -1.70
N LEU A 49 0.97 16.79 -1.53
CA LEU A 49 0.27 15.53 -1.81
C LEU A 49 -1.05 15.44 -1.02
N GLN A 50 -1.05 15.85 0.25
CA GLN A 50 -2.26 15.90 1.09
C GLN A 50 -3.33 16.91 0.63
N THR A 51 -2.98 17.87 -0.22
CA THR A 51 -3.95 18.83 -0.79
C THR A 51 -4.56 18.38 -2.11
N LEU A 52 -4.06 17.30 -2.72
CA LEU A 52 -4.56 16.82 -4.01
C LEU A 52 -5.90 16.07 -3.85
N PRO A 53 -6.77 16.07 -4.87
CA PRO A 53 -8.04 15.35 -4.83
C PRO A 53 -7.83 13.84 -4.61
N ARG A 54 -8.41 13.31 -3.52
CA ARG A 54 -8.27 11.89 -3.12
C ARG A 54 -8.67 10.93 -4.25
N ASP A 55 -9.74 11.22 -4.96
CA ASP A 55 -10.25 10.37 -6.04
C ASP A 55 -9.30 10.31 -7.25
N GLU A 56 -8.56 11.39 -7.53
CA GLU A 56 -7.62 11.42 -8.65
C GLU A 56 -6.31 10.69 -8.34
N ILE A 57 -5.91 10.64 -7.06
CA ILE A 57 -4.68 9.94 -6.62
C ILE A 57 -4.78 8.44 -6.86
N LYS A 58 -5.97 7.86 -6.66
CA LYS A 58 -6.25 6.42 -6.84
C LYS A 58 -5.80 5.90 -8.20
N HIS A 59 -5.88 6.74 -9.24
CA HIS A 59 -5.49 6.39 -10.60
C HIS A 59 -3.98 6.41 -10.85
N SER A 60 -3.18 6.95 -9.93
CA SER A 60 -1.72 7.03 -10.03
C SER A 60 -1.01 6.20 -8.96
N THR A 61 -1.73 5.29 -8.31
CA THR A 61 -1.24 4.52 -7.17
C THR A 61 -0.03 3.64 -7.52
N GLU A 62 -0.07 2.95 -8.68
CA GLU A 62 1.07 2.16 -9.16
C GLU A 62 2.32 3.03 -9.30
N HIS A 63 2.19 4.16 -10.02
CA HIS A 63 3.29 5.09 -10.27
C HIS A 63 3.83 5.71 -8.97
N ALA A 64 2.96 6.13 -8.06
CA ALA A 64 3.34 6.65 -6.75
C ALA A 64 4.07 5.59 -5.91
N SER A 65 3.54 4.37 -5.86
CA SER A 65 4.10 3.27 -5.08
C SER A 65 5.54 2.95 -5.48
N MET A 66 5.89 3.08 -6.77
CA MET A 66 7.26 2.84 -7.25
C MET A 66 8.28 3.80 -6.59
N TYR A 67 8.02 5.11 -6.65
CA TYR A 67 8.93 6.10 -6.07
C TYR A 67 8.98 6.02 -4.54
N ILE A 68 7.83 5.79 -3.92
CA ILE A 68 7.75 5.67 -2.46
C ILE A 68 8.52 4.44 -1.98
N ARG A 69 8.36 3.27 -2.63
CA ARG A 69 9.14 2.07 -2.29
C ARG A 69 10.64 2.30 -2.44
N ALA A 70 11.07 2.97 -3.50
CA ALA A 70 12.49 3.30 -3.70
C ALA A 70 13.02 4.23 -2.60
N GLY A 71 12.23 5.21 -2.15
CA GLY A 71 12.58 6.07 -1.02
C GLY A 71 12.63 5.33 0.31
N MET A 72 11.69 4.41 0.53
CA MET A 72 11.61 3.57 1.73
C MET A 72 12.86 2.70 1.95
N THR A 73 13.49 2.22 0.88
CA THR A 73 14.74 1.42 0.94
C THR A 73 16.01 2.24 0.74
N HIS A 74 15.91 3.57 0.78
CA HIS A 74 17.05 4.45 0.59
C HIS A 74 18.06 4.35 1.75
N LEU A 75 19.36 4.51 1.44
CA LEU A 75 20.45 4.39 2.43
C LEU A 75 20.38 5.44 3.54
N SER A 76 19.91 6.65 3.22
CA SER A 76 19.65 7.69 4.22
C SER A 76 18.39 7.37 5.02
N ALA A 77 18.56 7.18 6.33
CA ALA A 77 17.46 6.92 7.26
C ALA A 77 16.42 8.05 7.27
N ASP A 78 16.82 9.30 7.06
CA ASP A 78 15.86 10.42 7.01
C ASP A 78 14.97 10.33 5.77
N ILE A 79 15.54 10.00 4.60
CA ILE A 79 14.77 9.78 3.37
C ILE A 79 13.86 8.56 3.51
N SER A 80 14.38 7.46 4.06
CA SER A 80 13.60 6.23 4.31
C SER A 80 12.40 6.49 5.21
N ASN A 81 12.59 7.22 6.32
CA ASN A 81 11.52 7.56 7.26
C ASN A 81 10.50 8.55 6.69
N ASP A 82 10.94 9.55 5.94
CA ASP A 82 10.02 10.49 5.29
C ASP A 82 9.22 9.81 4.18
N SER A 83 9.83 8.89 3.44
CA SER A 83 9.15 8.08 2.41
C SER A 83 8.12 7.14 3.04
N LEU A 84 8.39 6.60 4.23
CA LEU A 84 7.39 5.85 4.99
C LEU A 84 6.16 6.72 5.31
N ALA A 85 6.34 8.00 5.67
CA ALA A 85 5.22 8.90 5.91
C ALA A 85 4.40 9.17 4.63
N VAL A 86 5.04 9.20 3.46
CA VAL A 86 4.34 9.25 2.17
C VAL A 86 3.59 7.94 1.89
N MET A 87 4.16 6.78 2.24
CA MET A 87 3.45 5.49 2.16
C MET A 87 2.22 5.46 3.06
N GLU A 88 2.32 5.96 4.30
CA GLU A 88 1.18 6.06 5.21
C GLU A 88 0.06 6.94 4.64
N TRP A 89 0.42 8.05 4.00
CA TRP A 89 -0.54 8.89 3.28
C TRP A 89 -1.19 8.16 2.10
N LEU A 90 -0.41 7.41 1.31
CA LEU A 90 -0.96 6.65 0.18
C LEU A 90 -1.92 5.56 0.66
N LEU A 91 -1.62 4.89 1.78
CA LEU A 91 -2.50 3.92 2.42
C LEU A 91 -3.83 4.55 2.87
N GLU A 92 -3.78 5.77 3.42
CA GLU A 92 -4.98 6.50 3.85
C GLU A 92 -5.91 6.83 2.68
N VAL A 93 -5.34 7.21 1.53
CA VAL A 93 -6.12 7.73 0.38
C VAL A 93 -6.50 6.65 -0.63
N ALA A 94 -5.63 5.66 -0.83
CA ALA A 94 -5.72 4.68 -1.92
C ALA A 94 -5.25 3.28 -1.48
N GLY A 95 -5.50 2.90 -0.22
CA GLY A 95 -5.05 1.61 0.33
C GLY A 95 -5.54 0.39 -0.45
N SER A 96 -6.82 0.38 -0.87
CA SER A 96 -7.41 -0.67 -1.70
C SER A 96 -6.77 -0.75 -3.09
N GLU A 97 -6.51 0.39 -3.71
CA GLU A 97 -5.90 0.49 -5.03
C GLU A 97 -4.41 0.09 -4.95
N LEU A 98 -3.74 0.37 -3.84
CA LEU A 98 -2.32 0.04 -3.63
C LEU A 98 -2.11 -1.47 -3.54
N VAL A 99 -2.95 -2.18 -2.80
CA VAL A 99 -2.81 -3.65 -2.67
C VAL A 99 -3.23 -4.38 -3.94
N ASN A 100 -4.06 -3.76 -4.77
CA ASN A 100 -4.62 -4.33 -6.00
C ASN A 100 -3.89 -3.88 -7.28
N CYS A 101 -2.91 -2.98 -7.23
CA CYS A 101 -2.13 -2.59 -8.42
C CYS A 101 -0.98 -3.57 -8.70
N PRO A 102 -0.41 -3.58 -9.92
CA PRO A 102 0.73 -4.45 -10.26
C PRO A 102 1.93 -4.25 -9.32
N GLY A 103 2.41 -5.35 -8.73
CA GLY A 103 3.47 -5.34 -7.72
C GLY A 103 3.14 -4.56 -6.44
N GLY A 104 1.89 -4.11 -6.29
CA GLY A 104 1.39 -3.36 -5.15
C GLY A 104 1.39 -4.18 -3.87
N TRP A 105 1.16 -5.49 -3.98
CA TRP A 105 1.22 -6.43 -2.86
C TRP A 105 2.65 -6.91 -2.55
N VAL A 106 3.19 -7.80 -3.39
CA VAL A 106 4.46 -8.52 -3.12
C VAL A 106 5.66 -7.57 -3.00
N LYS A 107 5.85 -6.61 -3.91
CA LYS A 107 6.99 -5.68 -3.82
C LYS A 107 6.89 -4.75 -2.61
N THR A 108 5.68 -4.36 -2.22
CA THR A 108 5.47 -3.51 -1.04
C THR A 108 5.74 -4.28 0.25
N LEU A 109 5.28 -5.54 0.38
CA LEU A 109 5.67 -6.43 1.49
C LEU A 109 7.18 -6.61 1.55
N GLY A 110 7.83 -6.89 0.40
CA GLY A 110 9.28 -7.00 0.31
C GLY A 110 10.01 -5.72 0.76
N THR A 111 9.47 -4.55 0.40
CA THR A 111 10.01 -3.24 0.82
C THR A 111 9.91 -3.04 2.33
N PHE A 112 8.78 -3.40 2.96
CA PHE A 112 8.62 -3.37 4.41
C PHE A 112 9.61 -4.31 5.11
N CYS A 113 9.74 -5.55 4.63
CA CYS A 113 10.71 -6.50 5.17
C CYS A 113 12.15 -5.99 5.04
N ALA A 114 12.53 -5.44 3.89
CA ALA A 114 13.85 -4.86 3.67
C ALA A 114 14.13 -3.68 4.62
N MET A 115 13.18 -2.75 4.76
CA MET A 115 13.29 -1.60 5.66
C MET A 115 13.49 -2.01 7.13
N MET A 116 12.78 -3.05 7.57
CA MET A 116 12.88 -3.56 8.95
C MET A 116 14.02 -4.57 9.16
N GLY A 117 14.71 -4.96 8.08
CA GLY A 117 15.78 -5.97 8.12
C GLY A 117 15.28 -7.39 8.38
N TRP A 118 14.04 -7.69 7.98
CA TRP A 118 13.45 -9.02 8.08
C TRP A 118 13.81 -9.84 6.83
N ALA A 119 14.55 -10.93 7.02
CA ALA A 119 14.99 -11.79 5.92
C ALA A 119 13.81 -12.59 5.37
N VAL A 120 13.52 -12.45 4.07
CA VAL A 120 12.51 -13.24 3.35
C VAL A 120 13.22 -14.42 2.69
N SER A 121 12.63 -15.62 2.76
CA SER A 121 13.23 -16.92 2.39
C SER A 121 13.76 -17.03 0.94
N SER A 122 13.49 -16.04 0.09
CA SER A 122 13.81 -16.01 -1.34
C SER A 122 14.94 -15.04 -1.72
N SER A 123 15.56 -14.31 -0.77
CA SER A 123 16.63 -13.36 -1.13
C SER A 123 17.97 -14.08 -1.37
N ASN A 124 18.24 -14.50 -2.61
CA ASN A 124 19.55 -14.98 -3.09
C ASN A 124 20.60 -13.85 -3.22
N GLY A 125 20.51 -12.78 -2.42
CA GLY A 125 21.37 -11.61 -2.51
C GLY A 125 21.88 -11.18 -1.13
N GLY A 126 23.18 -11.33 -0.90
CA GLY A 126 23.86 -11.03 0.36
C GLY A 126 23.94 -9.54 0.70
N TRP A 127 22.85 -8.96 1.22
CA TRP A 127 22.92 -7.74 2.00
C TRP A 127 22.87 -8.08 3.49
N THR A 128 23.85 -7.58 4.24
CA THR A 128 24.12 -7.96 5.64
C THR A 128 22.90 -7.78 6.54
N SER A 129 22.36 -8.90 7.03
CA SER A 129 21.51 -8.93 8.22
C SER A 129 22.40 -8.65 9.44
N ALA A 130 22.70 -7.38 9.69
CA ALA A 130 23.37 -6.98 10.91
C ALA A 130 22.36 -7.09 12.05
N THR A 131 22.54 -8.09 12.91
CA THR A 131 21.80 -8.26 14.16
C THR A 131 21.92 -6.96 14.97
N ARG A 132 20.84 -6.19 15.07
CA ARG A 132 20.80 -4.96 15.87
C ARG A 132 20.81 -5.34 17.36
N THR A 133 21.99 -5.46 17.96
CA THR A 133 22.13 -5.63 19.41
C THR A 133 21.94 -4.29 20.10
N SER A 134 20.86 -4.18 20.89
CA SER A 134 20.42 -2.98 21.64
C SER A 134 20.07 -1.76 20.76
N MET A 135 18.78 -1.64 20.44
CA MET A 135 18.25 -0.49 19.70
C MET A 135 18.16 0.76 20.59
N LYS A 136 18.62 1.90 20.09
CA LYS A 136 18.41 3.18 20.78
C LYS A 136 16.91 3.50 20.82
N ALA A 137 16.46 4.29 21.80
CA ALA A 137 15.04 4.65 21.92
C ALA A 137 14.44 5.29 20.66
N LYS A 138 15.23 6.11 19.93
CA LYS A 138 14.82 6.68 18.63
C LYS A 138 14.62 5.60 17.56
N ASP A 139 15.46 4.57 17.56
CA ASP A 139 15.38 3.46 16.61
C ASP A 139 14.16 2.58 16.93
N ALA A 140 13.86 2.37 18.22
CA ALA A 140 12.66 1.66 18.65
C ALA A 140 11.37 2.42 18.26
N GLN A 141 11.32 3.74 18.45
CA GLN A 141 10.19 4.56 18.00
C GLN A 141 9.99 4.45 16.48
N THR A 142 11.09 4.44 15.73
CA THR A 142 11.07 4.33 14.26
C THR A 142 10.56 2.95 13.83
N LEU A 143 11.06 1.88 14.43
CA LEU A 143 10.59 0.53 14.18
C LEU A 143 9.10 0.37 14.52
N ALA A 144 8.62 0.97 15.62
CA ALA A 144 7.20 0.93 15.97
C ALA A 144 6.31 1.60 14.90
N LYS A 145 6.77 2.71 14.31
CA LYS A 145 6.08 3.36 13.18
C LYS A 145 6.07 2.46 11.94
N GLN A 146 7.19 1.85 11.60
CA GLN A 146 7.29 0.91 10.47
C GLN A 146 6.32 -0.28 10.62
N ILE A 147 6.28 -0.88 11.81
CA ILE A 147 5.37 -1.99 12.13
C ILE A 147 3.90 -1.54 12.06
N THR A 148 3.59 -0.32 12.50
CA THR A 148 2.24 0.23 12.44
C THR A 148 1.80 0.50 11.00
N ALA A 149 2.69 1.03 10.15
CA ALA A 149 2.42 1.21 8.73
C ALA A 149 2.20 -0.13 8.02
N LEU A 150 3.02 -1.16 8.35
CA LEU A 150 2.79 -2.53 7.87
C LEU A 150 1.41 -3.05 8.32
N SER A 151 1.01 -2.81 9.57
CA SER A 151 -0.31 -3.21 10.08
C SER A 151 -1.44 -2.67 9.21
N ARG A 152 -1.40 -1.37 8.87
CA ARG A 152 -2.40 -0.75 7.99
C ARG A 152 -2.39 -1.34 6.58
N PHE A 153 -1.21 -1.61 6.04
CA PHE A 153 -1.08 -2.24 4.73
C PHE A 153 -1.65 -3.66 4.71
N LEU A 154 -1.39 -4.46 5.75
CA LEU A 154 -1.97 -5.80 5.89
C LEU A 154 -3.49 -5.74 6.09
N GLN A 155 -4.01 -4.77 6.85
CA GLN A 155 -5.45 -4.55 6.98
C GLN A 155 -6.10 -4.25 5.63
N ALA A 156 -5.50 -3.39 4.80
CA ALA A 156 -5.98 -3.14 3.44
C ALA A 156 -5.87 -4.40 2.56
N GLY A 157 -4.83 -5.21 2.76
CA GLY A 157 -4.58 -6.46 2.05
C GLY A 157 -5.57 -7.59 2.36
N PHE A 158 -6.05 -7.65 3.60
CA PHE A 158 -6.96 -8.70 4.08
C PHE A 158 -8.40 -8.21 4.26
N ALA A 159 -8.70 -6.98 3.87
CA ALA A 159 -10.05 -6.44 3.91
C ALA A 159 -11.00 -7.33 3.09
N ASP A 160 -12.19 -7.56 3.63
CA ASP A 160 -13.21 -8.36 2.96
C ASP A 160 -13.86 -7.56 1.83
N GLU A 161 -13.60 -7.99 0.60
CA GLU A 161 -14.13 -7.38 -0.63
C GLU A 161 -15.55 -7.91 -0.98
N SER A 162 -16.00 -8.99 -0.32
CA SER A 162 -17.30 -9.63 -0.61
C SER A 162 -18.52 -8.81 -0.12
N SER A 163 -18.29 -7.79 0.69
CA SER A 163 -19.33 -6.90 1.23
C SER A 163 -19.85 -5.86 0.23
N GLN A 164 -19.22 -5.75 -0.95
CA GLN A 164 -19.73 -4.95 -2.07
C GLN A 164 -20.91 -5.70 -2.70
N VAL A 165 -22.08 -5.66 -2.06
CA VAL A 165 -23.32 -6.20 -2.63
C VAL A 165 -23.64 -5.38 -3.88
N GLU A 166 -23.17 -5.84 -5.04
CA GLU A 166 -23.57 -5.27 -6.31
C GLU A 166 -25.07 -5.47 -6.46
N SER A 167 -25.83 -4.37 -6.45
CA SER A 167 -27.24 -4.46 -6.80
C SER A 167 -27.34 -5.02 -8.22
N SER A 168 -28.41 -5.75 -8.55
CA SER A 168 -28.56 -6.32 -9.90
C SER A 168 -28.47 -5.27 -11.02
N SER A 169 -28.76 -4.00 -10.71
CA SER A 169 -28.54 -2.88 -11.62
C SER A 169 -27.06 -2.49 -11.78
N GLN A 170 -26.26 -2.58 -10.72
CA GLN A 170 -24.82 -2.30 -10.75
C GLN A 170 -24.05 -3.33 -11.58
N TYR A 171 -24.42 -4.61 -11.51
CA TYR A 171 -23.81 -5.66 -12.34
C TYR A 171 -23.89 -5.32 -13.85
N TRP A 172 -25.08 -4.96 -14.32
CA TRP A 172 -25.28 -4.60 -15.73
C TRP A 172 -24.61 -3.27 -16.09
N ASP A 173 -24.61 -2.31 -15.18
CA ASP A 173 -23.87 -1.05 -15.36
C ASP A 173 -22.37 -1.29 -15.48
N VAL A 174 -21.77 -2.20 -14.69
CA VAL A 174 -20.35 -2.55 -14.77
C VAL A 174 -20.01 -3.20 -16.12
N LEU A 175 -20.88 -4.08 -16.62
CA LEU A 175 -20.63 -4.79 -17.89
C LEU A 175 -20.79 -3.93 -19.13
N TYR A 176 -21.79 -3.04 -19.17
CA TYR A 176 -22.19 -2.35 -20.39
C TYR A 176 -21.89 -0.84 -20.40
N ARG A 177 -21.45 -0.26 -19.28
CA ARG A 177 -21.06 1.14 -19.23
C ARG A 177 -19.57 1.30 -19.46
N VAL A 178 -19.20 2.34 -20.20
CA VAL A 178 -17.80 2.74 -20.33
C VAL A 178 -17.24 3.08 -18.94
N PRO A 179 -16.19 2.37 -18.48
CA PRO A 179 -15.59 2.66 -17.19
C PRO A 179 -15.09 4.09 -17.11
N ARG A 180 -15.21 4.70 -15.91
CA ARG A 180 -14.79 6.10 -15.68
C ARG A 180 -13.36 6.22 -15.17
N ALA A 181 -12.77 5.12 -14.69
CA ALA A 181 -11.37 5.08 -14.32
C ALA A 181 -10.50 4.93 -15.58
N PRO A 182 -9.31 5.55 -15.63
CA PRO A 182 -8.45 5.51 -16.81
C PRO A 182 -7.91 4.11 -17.12
N ASN A 183 -7.78 3.25 -16.10
CA ASN A 183 -7.05 1.98 -16.19
C ASN A 183 -7.91 0.75 -15.86
N SER A 184 -9.20 0.75 -16.20
CA SER A 184 -10.13 -0.31 -15.77
C SER A 184 -9.79 -1.73 -16.25
N PHE A 185 -8.99 -1.88 -17.28
CA PHE A 185 -8.59 -3.18 -17.84
C PHE A 185 -7.10 -3.52 -17.62
N GLU A 186 -6.43 -2.81 -16.71
CA GLU A 186 -4.99 -2.98 -16.43
C GLU A 186 -4.62 -4.39 -15.93
N TYR A 187 -5.58 -5.07 -15.30
CA TYR A 187 -5.47 -6.47 -14.85
C TYR A 187 -5.24 -7.45 -16.00
N LEU A 188 -5.67 -7.13 -17.23
CA LEU A 188 -5.47 -7.98 -18.41
C LEU A 188 -4.05 -7.93 -18.95
N ASN A 189 -3.29 -6.87 -18.62
CA ASN A 189 -1.90 -6.68 -19.04
C ASN A 189 -1.64 -6.91 -20.55
N LEU A 190 -2.58 -6.52 -21.42
CA LEU A 190 -2.54 -6.86 -22.86
C LEU A 190 -1.36 -6.23 -23.62
N SER A 191 -0.87 -5.08 -23.15
CA SER A 191 0.21 -4.30 -23.79
C SER A 191 1.48 -4.22 -22.96
N GLY A 192 1.50 -4.82 -21.77
CA GLY A 192 2.64 -4.79 -20.86
C GLY A 192 3.58 -5.98 -21.04
N ALA A 193 4.76 -5.89 -20.44
CA ALA A 193 5.63 -7.06 -20.31
C ALA A 193 4.96 -8.11 -19.43
N ARG A 194 5.29 -9.39 -19.67
CA ARG A 194 4.85 -10.48 -18.79
C ARG A 194 5.36 -10.18 -17.38
N ARG A 195 4.44 -10.20 -16.41
CA ARG A 195 4.74 -9.98 -15.00
C ARG A 195 5.29 -11.27 -14.40
N ASP A 196 6.27 -11.12 -13.53
CA ASP A 196 6.71 -12.17 -12.62
C ASP A 196 5.81 -12.20 -11.38
N GLU A 197 5.97 -13.21 -10.52
CA GLU A 197 5.21 -13.35 -9.27
C GLU A 197 5.29 -12.07 -8.40
N GLU A 198 6.42 -11.35 -8.44
CA GLU A 198 6.61 -10.11 -7.68
C GLU A 198 5.86 -8.92 -8.29
N GLY A 199 5.80 -8.83 -9.61
CA GLY A 199 5.11 -7.79 -10.36
C GLY A 199 3.63 -8.05 -10.61
N GLU A 200 3.12 -9.21 -10.22
CA GLU A 200 1.74 -9.60 -10.49
C GLU A 200 0.73 -8.74 -9.69
N MET A 201 -0.49 -8.71 -10.21
CA MET A 201 -1.64 -8.05 -9.64
C MET A 201 -2.51 -9.05 -8.87
N TYR A 202 -2.43 -9.01 -7.53
CA TYR A 202 -3.21 -9.89 -6.66
C TYR A 202 -4.55 -9.25 -6.27
N SER A 203 -5.51 -9.26 -7.20
CA SER A 203 -6.78 -8.54 -7.05
C SER A 203 -7.77 -9.15 -6.06
N ASN A 204 -7.61 -10.42 -5.70
CA ASN A 204 -8.50 -11.14 -4.78
C ASN A 204 -7.81 -11.34 -3.43
N ARG A 205 -8.60 -11.22 -2.35
CA ARG A 205 -8.13 -11.47 -0.97
C ARG A 205 -7.44 -12.83 -0.82
N ALA A 206 -8.01 -13.90 -1.39
CA ALA A 206 -7.49 -15.26 -1.26
C ALA A 206 -6.06 -15.41 -1.83
N ALA A 207 -5.78 -14.89 -3.04
CA ALA A 207 -4.43 -14.99 -3.59
C ALA A 207 -3.43 -14.11 -2.82
N ARG A 208 -3.88 -12.95 -2.30
CA ARG A 208 -3.05 -12.12 -1.40
C ARG A 208 -2.67 -12.85 -0.12
N GLN A 209 -3.61 -13.58 0.49
CA GLN A 209 -3.36 -14.43 1.68
C GLN A 209 -2.42 -15.59 1.34
N GLU A 210 -2.63 -16.26 0.21
CA GLU A 210 -1.81 -17.39 -0.22
C GLU A 210 -0.35 -17.00 -0.43
N ILE A 211 -0.08 -15.97 -1.24
CA ILE A 211 1.30 -15.52 -1.47
C ILE A 211 1.94 -14.96 -0.19
N PHE A 212 1.15 -14.33 0.67
CA PHE A 212 1.61 -13.85 1.98
C PHE A 212 2.07 -15.02 2.85
N CYS A 213 1.24 -16.07 2.99
CA CYS A 213 1.57 -17.28 3.73
C CYS A 213 2.80 -17.98 3.16
N LYS A 214 2.87 -18.10 1.83
CA LYS A 214 3.97 -18.78 1.12
C LYS A 214 5.32 -18.06 1.30
N ARG A 215 5.37 -16.73 1.15
CA ARG A 215 6.64 -15.98 1.08
C ARG A 215 6.98 -15.17 2.31
N PHE A 216 6.00 -14.61 3.02
CA PHE A 216 6.23 -13.53 3.99
C PHE A 216 5.90 -13.89 5.43
N LEU A 217 5.00 -14.84 5.67
CA LEU A 217 4.51 -15.17 7.01
C LEU A 217 5.64 -15.55 7.97
N ASP A 218 6.59 -16.41 7.56
CA ASP A 218 7.71 -16.83 8.42
C ASP A 218 8.63 -15.66 8.79
N ALA A 219 9.02 -14.85 7.79
CA ALA A 219 9.89 -13.69 7.97
C ALA A 219 9.26 -12.65 8.90
N ILE A 220 7.99 -12.33 8.66
CA ILE A 220 7.22 -11.35 9.44
C ILE A 220 6.99 -11.87 10.85
N SER A 221 6.59 -13.12 11.04
CA SER A 221 6.36 -13.70 12.38
C SER A 221 7.64 -13.67 13.23
N LYS A 222 8.78 -14.07 12.66
CA LYS A 222 10.09 -13.97 13.34
C LYS A 222 10.47 -12.52 13.67
N GLY A 223 10.14 -11.58 12.78
CA GLY A 223 10.35 -10.15 13.00
C GLY A 223 9.50 -9.61 14.16
N LEU A 224 8.22 -9.99 14.20
CA LEU A 224 7.28 -9.61 15.26
C LEU A 224 7.67 -10.19 16.62
N ASP A 225 8.11 -11.44 16.67
CA ASP A 225 8.60 -12.08 17.91
C ASP A 225 9.81 -11.35 18.50
N LYS A 226 10.73 -10.88 17.64
CA LYS A 226 11.87 -10.05 18.08
C LYS A 226 11.38 -8.70 18.61
N ALA A 227 10.51 -8.02 17.87
CA ALA A 227 9.96 -6.72 18.28
C ALA A 227 9.16 -6.80 19.58
N LYS A 228 8.49 -7.92 19.86
CA LYS A 228 7.81 -8.18 21.14
C LYS A 228 8.77 -8.26 22.32
N LYS A 229 9.90 -8.96 22.14
CA LYS A 229 10.93 -9.10 23.20
C LYS A 229 11.56 -7.77 23.58
N GLU A 230 11.60 -6.80 22.66
CA GLU A 230 12.05 -5.43 22.94
C GLU A 230 11.07 -4.65 23.83
N GLY A 231 9.79 -4.99 23.81
CA GLY A 231 8.76 -4.37 24.64
C GLY A 231 8.41 -2.92 24.24
N GLY A 232 7.76 -2.17 25.14
CA GLY A 232 7.45 -0.76 24.91
C GLY A 232 6.54 -0.50 23.70
N ALA A 233 6.87 0.51 22.89
CA ALA A 233 6.06 0.89 21.72
C ALA A 233 6.17 -0.11 20.56
N THR A 234 7.34 -0.71 20.35
CA THR A 234 7.56 -1.74 19.31
C THR A 234 6.77 -3.00 19.62
N GLY A 235 6.80 -3.47 20.87
CA GLY A 235 6.01 -4.63 21.28
C GLY A 235 4.49 -4.44 21.15
N ARG A 236 3.97 -3.25 21.46
CA ARG A 236 2.54 -2.93 21.24
C ARG A 236 2.17 -2.92 19.76
N ALA A 237 3.01 -2.32 18.92
CA ALA A 237 2.79 -2.33 17.47
C ALA A 237 2.83 -3.76 16.92
N ALA A 238 3.77 -4.59 17.38
CA ALA A 238 3.88 -5.98 16.95
C ALA A 238 2.65 -6.82 17.33
N PHE A 239 2.12 -6.62 18.55
CA PHE A 239 0.87 -7.26 18.96
C PHE A 239 -0.32 -6.86 18.07
N SER A 240 -0.43 -5.58 17.70
CA SER A 240 -1.46 -5.12 16.77
C SER A 240 -1.38 -5.79 15.41
N VAL A 241 -0.18 -5.99 14.88
CA VAL A 241 0.01 -6.72 13.61
C VAL A 241 -0.42 -8.17 13.74
N GLU A 242 -0.05 -8.85 14.82
CA GLU A 242 -0.48 -10.24 15.01
C GLU A 242 -2.00 -10.40 15.11
N GLN A 243 -2.68 -9.44 15.73
CA GLN A 243 -4.13 -9.44 15.75
C GLN A 243 -4.69 -9.33 14.33
N VAL A 244 -4.13 -8.42 13.52
CA VAL A 244 -4.48 -8.29 12.09
C VAL A 244 -4.17 -9.57 11.31
N LEU A 245 -3.08 -10.27 11.60
CA LEU A 245 -2.76 -11.55 10.96
C LEU A 245 -3.75 -12.64 11.34
N LYS A 246 -4.12 -12.73 12.62
CA LYS A 246 -5.12 -13.70 13.10
C LYS A 246 -6.47 -13.45 12.46
N ASP A 247 -6.94 -12.21 12.51
CA ASP A 247 -8.25 -11.82 11.97
C ASP A 247 -8.26 -11.94 10.43
N GLY A 248 -7.17 -11.53 9.79
CA GLY A 248 -7.02 -11.55 8.34
C GLY A 248 -6.93 -12.96 7.76
N LEU A 249 -6.36 -13.92 8.50
CA LEU A 249 -6.16 -15.30 8.05
C LEU A 249 -7.14 -16.32 8.68
N ALA A 250 -8.07 -15.88 9.55
CA ALA A 250 -8.98 -16.78 10.26
C ALA A 250 -9.79 -17.70 9.33
N ASP A 251 -10.21 -17.18 8.18
CA ASP A 251 -11.02 -17.90 7.19
C ASP A 251 -10.19 -18.51 6.05
N PHE A 252 -8.86 -18.38 6.11
CA PHE A 252 -7.96 -18.83 5.05
C PHE A 252 -7.50 -20.26 5.31
N GLU A 253 -7.98 -21.20 4.49
CA GLU A 253 -7.42 -22.54 4.39
C GLU A 253 -6.39 -22.56 3.25
N PRO A 254 -5.11 -22.88 3.53
CA PRO A 254 -4.11 -23.02 2.49
C PRO A 254 -4.55 -24.07 1.48
N SER A 255 -4.62 -23.70 0.20
CA SER A 255 -4.84 -24.68 -0.85
C SER A 255 -3.72 -25.72 -0.79
N THR A 256 -4.09 -26.97 -0.47
CA THR A 256 -3.18 -28.12 -0.49
C THR A 256 -2.99 -28.66 -1.90
N ALA A 257 -3.58 -28.01 -2.91
CA ALA A 257 -3.34 -28.36 -4.29
C ALA A 257 -1.88 -28.07 -4.63
N MET A 258 -1.16 -29.11 -5.08
CA MET A 258 0.23 -29.03 -5.51
C MET A 258 0.39 -27.88 -6.52
N ASP A 259 1.37 -27.00 -6.30
CA ASP A 259 1.60 -25.86 -7.18
C ASP A 259 1.91 -26.38 -8.59
N THR A 260 1.47 -25.68 -9.63
CA THR A 260 1.80 -26.06 -11.02
C THR A 260 3.30 -26.10 -11.24
N GLN A 261 4.05 -25.30 -10.47
CA GLN A 261 5.50 -25.32 -10.44
C GLN A 261 6.04 -26.62 -9.81
N ASP A 262 5.44 -27.09 -8.71
CA ASP A 262 5.78 -28.38 -8.08
C ASP A 262 5.52 -29.56 -9.02
N LEU A 263 4.49 -29.46 -9.88
CA LEU A 263 4.21 -30.45 -10.92
C LEU A 263 5.21 -30.43 -12.07
N LEU A 264 5.77 -29.26 -12.40
CA LEU A 264 6.78 -29.12 -13.44
C LEU A 264 8.17 -29.56 -12.95
N ASP A 265 8.47 -29.41 -11.67
CA ASP A 265 9.73 -29.87 -11.05
C ASP A 265 9.78 -31.41 -10.84
N LEU A 266 8.68 -32.12 -11.10
CA LEU A 266 8.58 -33.58 -11.05
C LEU A 266 8.97 -34.28 -12.38
N TRP A 267 9.33 -33.52 -13.42
CA TRP A 267 9.69 -34.04 -14.75
C TRP A 267 11.09 -33.60 -15.21
#